data_AF-A0A2D8RPP5-F1
#
_entry.id   AF-A0A2D8RPP5-F1
#
_cell.length_a   1.000
_cell.length_b   1.000
_cell.length_c   1.000
_cell.angle_alpha   90.00
_cell.angle_beta   90.00
_cell.angle_gamma   90.00
#
_symmetry.space_group_name_H-M   'P 1'
#
loop_
_entity.id
_entity.type
_entity.pdbx_description
1 polymer ?
#
loop_
_entity_poly.entity_id
_entity_poly.type
_entity_poly.pdbx_seq_one_letter_code
_entity_poly.pdbx_strand_id
1 'polypeptide(L)' 'MAIHSKNQLYVACLGSVWIFDTKTEKQSGKISMPVEKVTNCAFVEGDGTLCIATQKGFS' A
#
# COMPACT_ATOMS: atom_id res chain seq x y z
N MET A 1 -0.85 6.66 0.73
CA MET A 1 -0.58 5.99 2.03
C MET A 1 -1.90 5.82 2.74
N ALA A 2 -2.16 4.66 3.35
CA ALA A 2 -3.43 4.36 4.00
C ALA A 2 -3.22 3.62 5.33
N ILE A 3 -4.17 3.76 6.25
CA ILE A 3 -4.20 3.05 7.54
C ILE A 3 -5.43 2.15 7.52
N HIS A 4 -5.25 0.85 7.82
CA HIS A 4 -6.35 -0.13 7.82
C HIS A 4 -6.89 -0.37 9.23
N SER A 5 -5.98 -0.61 10.16
CA SER A 5 -6.22 -0.91 11.57
C SER A 5 -5.26 -0.07 12.41
N LYS A 6 -5.53 0.09 13.72
CA LYS A 6 -4.82 1.03 14.61
C LYS A 6 -3.28 0.93 14.60
N ASN A 7 -2.69 -0.14 14.04
CA ASN A 7 -1.24 -0.37 14.06
C ASN A 7 -0.60 -0.66 12.69
N GLN A 8 -1.33 -0.53 11.57
CA GLN A 8 -0.77 -0.88 10.26
C GLN A 8 -0.86 0.27 9.26
N LEU A 9 0.30 0.66 8.75
CA LEU A 9 0.48 1.68 7.73
C LEU A 9 0.88 1.05 6.40
N TYR A 10 0.13 1.38 5.35
CA TYR A 10 0.36 0.91 3.99
C TYR A 10 0.90 2.07 3.14
N VAL A 11 2.09 1.89 2.58
CA VAL A 11 2.79 2.91 1.79
C VAL A 11 2.97 2.41 0.37
N ALA A 12 2.40 3.13 -0.59
CA ALA A 12 2.63 2.89 -2.01
C ALA A 12 4.08 3.28 -2.36
N CYS A 13 4.82 2.33 -2.94
CA CYS A 13 6.21 2.47 -3.37
C CYS A 13 6.33 1.95 -4.81
N LEU A 14 7.37 2.35 -5.55
CA LEU A 14 7.60 1.75 -6.88
C LEU A 14 7.65 0.21 -6.78
N GLY A 15 6.84 -0.46 -7.60
CA GLY A 15 6.71 -1.91 -7.69
C GLY A 15 6.03 -2.59 -6.51
N SER A 16 5.57 -1.88 -5.47
CA SER A 16 5.05 -2.54 -4.27
C SER A 16 4.22 -1.66 -3.34
N VAL A 17 3.52 -2.28 -2.41
CA VAL A 17 3.01 -1.62 -1.20
C VAL A 17 3.75 -2.18 0.01
N TRP A 18 4.38 -1.30 0.78
CA TRP A 18 5.10 -1.67 2.00
C TRP A 18 4.15 -1.53 3.19
N ILE A 19 4.24 -2.49 4.11
CA ILE A 19 3.39 -2.54 5.30
C ILE A 19 4.30 -2.34 6.51
N PHE A 20 3.99 -1.35 7.33
CA PHE A 20 4.70 -1.04 8.56
C PHE A 20 3.78 -1.25 9.76
N ASP A 21 4.33 -1.86 10.80
CA ASP A 21 3.73 -1.85 12.12
C ASP A 21 4.06 -0.52 12.80
N THR A 22 3.05 0.29 13.10
CA THR A 22 3.26 1.66 13.62
C THR A 22 3.64 1.72 15.10
N LYS A 23 3.59 0.59 15.83
CA LYS A 23 4.02 0.53 17.23
C LYS A 23 5.51 0.23 17.34
N THR A 24 5.99 -0.66 16.47
CA THR A 24 7.39 -1.09 16.45
C THR A 24 8.23 -0.30 15.46
N GLU A 25 7.59 0.48 14.59
CA GLU A 25 8.21 1.24 13.51
C GLU A 25 9.01 0.35 12.53
N LYS A 26 8.66 -0.94 12.48
CA LYS A 26 9.31 -1.92 11.60
C LYS A 26 8.40 -2.28 10.43
N GLN A 27 9.04 -2.57 9.29
CA GLN A 27 8.35 -3.18 8.17
C GLN A 27 7.86 -4.57 8.57
N SER A 28 6.55 -4.78 8.53
CA SER A 28 5.90 -6.04 8.86
C SER A 28 5.52 -6.85 7.61
N GLY A 29 5.52 -6.23 6.43
CA GLY A 29 5.22 -6.93 5.19
C GLY A 29 5.47 -6.13 3.91
N LYS A 30 5.24 -6.78 2.77
CA LYS A 30 5.32 -6.20 1.42
C LYS A 30 4.37 -6.93 0.48
N ILE A 31 3.61 -6.16 -0.30
CA ILE A 31 2.81 -6.66 -1.42
C ILE A 31 3.55 -6.27 -2.70
N SER A 32 4.08 -7.24 -3.43
CA SER A 32 4.71 -7.00 -4.74
C SER A 32 3.63 -6.78 -5.80
N MET A 33 3.81 -5.75 -6.63
CA MET A 33 2.89 -5.43 -7.72
C MET A 33 3.50 -5.81 -9.07
N PRO A 34 2.70 -6.28 -10.04
CA PRO A 34 3.17 -6.61 -11.39
C PRO A 34 3.47 -5.37 -12.24
N VAL A 35 3.29 -4.16 -11.69
CA VAL A 35 3.52 -2.88 -12.36
C VAL A 35 4.52 -2.04 -11.56
N GLU A 36 5.37 -1.32 -12.28
CA GLU A 36 6.45 -0.52 -11.69
C GLU A 36 5.93 0.71 -10.95
N LYS A 37 4.93 1.42 -11.50
CA LYS A 37 4.48 2.70 -10.96
C LYS A 37 3.23 2.54 -10.12
N VAL A 38 3.41 2.15 -8.86
CA VAL A 38 2.36 2.26 -7.84
C VAL A 38 2.39 3.67 -7.27
N THR A 39 1.25 4.37 -7.29
CA THR A 39 1.19 5.80 -6.98
C THR A 39 0.42 6.10 -5.70
N ASN A 40 -0.61 5.32 -5.38
CA ASN A 40 -1.37 5.50 -4.14
C ASN A 40 -2.10 4.21 -3.72
N CYS A 41 -2.62 4.20 -2.50
CA CYS A 41 -3.46 3.14 -1.96
C CYS A 41 -4.51 3.70 -0.99
N ALA A 42 -5.67 3.04 -0.90
CA ALA A 42 -6.76 3.37 0.01
C ALA A 42 -7.58 2.12 0.36
N PHE A 43 -8.16 2.08 1.56
CA PHE A 43 -9.09 1.03 1.95
C PHE A 43 -10.52 1.41 1.59
N VAL A 44 -11.29 0.46 1.07
CA VAL A 44 -12.73 0.58 0.90
C VAL A 44 -13.40 0.39 2.26
N GLU A 45 -14.28 1.31 2.62
CA GLU A 45 -15.08 1.19 3.85
C GLU A 45 -16.06 0.00 3.72
N GLY A 46 -16.17 -0.79 4.78
CA GLY A 46 -17.08 -1.94 4.86
C GLY A 46 -16.36 -3.27 4.81
N ASP A 47 -15.74 -3.61 3.68
CA ASP A 47 -15.12 -4.93 3.46
C ASP A 47 -13.61 -4.96 3.72
N GLY A 48 -12.96 -3.80 3.85
CA GLY A 48 -11.53 -3.70 4.10
C GLY A 48 -10.65 -4.00 2.90
N THR A 49 -11.21 -3.98 1.68
CA THR A 49 -10.44 -4.17 0.45
C THR A 49 -9.44 -3.02 0.26
N LEU A 50 -8.17 -3.35 -0.01
CA LEU A 50 -7.14 -2.37 -0.36
C LEU A 50 -7.13 -2.11 -1.87
N CYS A 51 -7.59 -0.93 -2.28
CA CYS A 51 -7.46 -0.45 -3.66
C CYS A 51 -6.10 0.22 -3.86
N ILE A 52 -5.44 -0.09 -4.98
CA ILE A 52 -4.11 0.41 -5.33
C ILE A 52 -4.17 1.12 -6.67
N ALA A 53 -3.82 2.41 -6.68
CA ALA A 53 -3.71 3.19 -7.89
C ALA A 53 -2.33 3.01 -8.52
N THR A 54 -2.29 2.83 -9.84
CA THR A 54 -1.06 2.63 -10.61
C THR A 54 -1.07 3.54 -11.83
N GLN A 55 0.12 3.84 -12.35
CA GLN A 55 0.28 4.62 -13.58
C GLN A 55 0.89 3.75 -14.67
N LYS A 56 0.21 3.62 -15.80
CA LYS A 56 0.85 3.13 -17.03
C LYS A 56 1.62 4.30 -17.63
N GLY A 57 2.93 4.14 -17.85
CA GLY A 57 3.72 5.18 -18.52
C GLY A 57 3.11 5.50 -19.89
N PHE A 58 3.08 6.78 -20.27
CA PHE A 58 3.01 7.15 -21.68
C PHE A 58 4.37 6.76 -22.26
N SER A 59 4.42 5.60 -22.92
CA SER A 59 5.56 5.16 -23.73
C SER A 59 5.69 6.07 -24.94
#